data_AF-A0A7C5N1P7-F1
#
_entry.id   AF-A0A7C5N1P7-F1
#
_cell.length_a   1.000
_cell.length_b   1.000
_cell.length_c   1.000
_cell.angle_alpha   90.00
_cell.angle_beta   90.00
_cell.angle_gamma   90.00
#
_symmetry.space_group_name_H-M   'P 1'
#
loop_
_entity.id
_entity.type
_entity.pdbx_description
1 polymer ?
#
loop_
_entity_poly.entity_id
_entity_poly.type
_entity_poly.pdbx_seq_one_letter_code
_entity_poly.pdbx_strand_id
1 'polypeptide(L)'
;MIPPTFNRLETRARTEDFSRALRAEVRDPLWMLSRQWQMGEFRAENTGSAIKSRVHASIHPVQQFLTNKTGNVHTITHKQPLEVFVEREKVPMDLLMRM
;
A
#
# COMPACT_ATOMS: atom_id res chain seq x y z
N MET A 1 19.03 51.84 23.21
CA MET A 1 18.34 50.66 22.66
C MET A 1 17.37 50.15 23.72
N ILE A 2 16.07 50.11 23.46
CA ILE A 2 15.04 49.69 24.44
C ILE A 2 14.81 48.18 24.28
N PRO A 3 14.78 47.37 25.36
CA PRO A 3 14.54 45.94 25.26
C PRO A 3 13.08 45.65 24.85
N PRO A 4 12.81 44.57 24.11
CA PRO A 4 11.45 44.23 23.72
C PRO A 4 10.62 43.84 24.95
N THR A 5 9.53 44.56 25.17
CA THR A 5 8.55 44.27 26.21
C THR A 5 7.59 43.20 25.71
N PHE A 6 7.55 42.03 26.37
CA PHE A 6 6.56 41.00 26.07
C PHE A 6 5.26 41.32 26.79
N ASN A 7 4.17 41.43 26.03
CA ASN A 7 2.83 41.58 26.59
C ASN A 7 2.00 40.34 26.28
N ARG A 8 1.52 39.66 27.32
CA ARG A 8 0.67 38.47 27.17
C ARG A 8 -0.76 38.93 26.93
N LEU A 9 -1.30 38.60 25.77
CA LEU A 9 -2.72 38.78 25.49
C LEU A 9 -3.49 37.60 26.08
N GLU A 10 -4.39 37.90 27.00
CA GLU A 10 -5.35 36.95 27.55
C GLU A 10 -6.78 37.40 27.23
N THR A 11 -7.62 36.42 26.91
CA THR A 11 -9.03 36.67 26.63
C THR A 11 -9.78 36.86 27.94
N ARG A 12 -10.40 38.03 28.11
CA ARG A 12 -11.32 38.28 29.22
C ARG A 12 -12.76 38.13 28.74
N ALA A 13 -13.48 37.14 29.27
CA ALA A 13 -14.91 37.01 29.02
C ALA A 13 -15.65 38.26 29.55
N ARG A 14 -16.55 38.81 28.73
CA ARG A 14 -17.33 40.02 29.05
C ARG A 14 -18.77 39.73 29.45
N THR A 15 -19.19 38.46 29.45
CA THR A 15 -20.57 38.02 29.67
C THR A 15 -20.57 36.61 30.28
N GLU A 16 -21.45 36.36 31.25
CA GLU A 16 -21.61 35.07 31.95
C GLU A 16 -22.69 34.16 31.33
N ASP A 17 -23.03 34.36 30.05
CA ASP A 17 -23.95 33.48 29.32
C ASP A 17 -23.16 32.48 28.46
N PHE A 18 -23.11 31.24 28.93
CA PHE A 18 -22.43 30.13 28.26
C PHE A 18 -23.36 29.31 27.36
N SER A 19 -24.67 29.62 27.35
CA SER A 19 -25.67 28.81 26.64
C SER A 19 -25.36 28.67 25.16
N ARG A 20 -24.86 29.74 24.54
CA ARG A 20 -24.43 29.72 23.13
C ARG A 20 -23.12 28.95 22.91
N ALA A 21 -22.15 29.08 23.82
CA ALA A 21 -20.85 28.44 23.67
C ALA A 21 -20.96 26.91 23.81
N LEU A 22 -21.81 26.44 24.73
CA LEU A 22 -22.06 25.02 24.99
C LEU A 22 -22.79 24.29 23.86
N ARG A 23 -23.46 25.02 22.95
CA ARG A 23 -24.17 24.39 21.81
C ARG A 23 -23.26 23.88 20.71
N ALA A 24 -21.96 24.22 20.72
CA ALA A 24 -20.98 23.79 19.72
C ALA A 24 -21.48 23.92 18.26
N GLU A 25 -22.15 25.03 17.96
CA GLU A 25 -22.80 25.23 16.67
C GLU A 25 -21.78 25.32 15.53
N VAL A 26 -22.02 24.57 14.45
CA VAL A 26 -21.23 24.69 13.23
C VAL A 26 -21.63 25.97 12.50
N ARG A 27 -20.72 26.95 12.45
CA ARG A 27 -20.97 28.26 11.83
C ARG A 27 -20.60 28.32 10.35
N ASP A 28 -19.69 27.47 9.90
CA ASP A 28 -19.27 27.36 8.50
C ASP A 28 -18.94 25.89 8.16
N PRO A 29 -19.96 25.11 7.76
CA PRO A 29 -19.75 23.72 7.37
C PRO A 29 -18.83 23.58 6.15
N LEU A 30 -18.90 24.52 5.20
CA LEU A 30 -18.12 24.46 3.97
C LEU A 30 -16.64 24.66 4.27
N TRP A 31 -16.30 25.59 5.17
CA TRP A 31 -14.93 25.77 5.63
C TRP A 31 -14.40 24.54 6.37
N MET A 32 -15.19 23.93 7.27
CA MET A 32 -14.77 22.72 7.99
C MET A 32 -14.48 21.55 7.04
N LEU A 33 -15.36 21.31 6.06
CA LEU A 33 -15.15 20.27 5.05
C LEU A 33 -13.93 20.58 4.17
N SER A 34 -13.76 21.83 3.76
CA SER A 34 -12.60 22.27 2.97
C SER A 34 -11.28 22.07 3.73
N ARG A 35 -11.29 22.24 5.06
CA ARG A 35 -10.13 21.96 5.93
C ARG A 35 -9.83 20.46 6.06
N GLN A 36 -10.85 19.62 6.20
CA GLN A 36 -10.68 18.15 6.18
C GLN A 36 -10.08 17.70 4.84
N TRP A 37 -10.54 18.28 3.74
CA TRP A 37 -9.98 18.01 2.41
C TRP A 37 -8.52 18.44 2.28
N GLN A 38 -8.18 19.65 2.75
CA GLN A 38 -6.80 20.15 2.73
C GLN A 38 -5.84 19.26 3.53
N MET A 39 -6.27 18.75 4.69
CA MET A 39 -5.49 17.83 5.52
C MET A 39 -5.43 16.41 4.95
N GLY A 40 -6.19 16.12 3.90
CA GLY A 40 -6.21 14.82 3.25
C GLY A 40 -7.06 13.78 3.97
N GLU A 41 -7.93 14.18 4.90
CA GLU A 41 -8.82 13.27 5.65
C GLU A 41 -9.79 12.50 4.73
N PHE A 42 -10.10 13.06 3.55
CA PHE A 42 -10.90 12.38 2.53
C PHE A 42 -10.08 11.46 1.62
N ARG A 43 -8.75 11.42 1.78
CA ARG A 43 -7.94 10.39 1.15
C ARG A 43 -8.17 9.13 1.98
N ALA A 44 -8.94 8.20 1.43
CA ALA A 44 -9.09 6.89 2.03
C ALA A 44 -7.71 6.26 2.19
N GLU A 45 -7.24 6.10 3.42
CA GLU A 45 -6.09 5.27 3.69
C GLU A 45 -6.53 3.80 3.73
N ASN A 46 -5.72 2.91 3.15
CA ASN A 46 -5.94 1.48 3.25
C ASN A 46 -5.46 0.97 4.63
N THR A 47 -6.04 1.52 5.69
CA THR A 47 -5.71 1.21 7.09
C THR A 47 -6.64 0.14 7.65
N GLY A 48 -7.61 -0.33 6.84
CA GLY A 48 -8.44 -1.47 7.16
C GLY A 48 -7.63 -2.76 7.15
N SER A 49 -7.24 -3.26 8.32
CA SER A 49 -6.71 -4.61 8.46
C SER A 49 -7.85 -5.62 8.60
N ALA A 50 -7.79 -6.72 7.86
CA ALA A 50 -8.82 -7.77 7.96
C ALA A 50 -8.80 -8.38 9.37
N ILE A 51 -9.90 -8.22 10.12
CA ILE A 51 -10.05 -8.82 11.46
C ILE A 51 -10.06 -10.36 11.37
N LYS A 52 -10.57 -10.92 10.26
CA LYS A 52 -10.54 -12.36 9.98
C LYS A 52 -10.61 -12.61 8.48
N SER A 53 -9.64 -13.34 7.95
CA SER A 53 -9.68 -13.88 6.59
C SER A 53 -9.64 -15.40 6.66
N ARG A 54 -10.47 -16.07 5.86
CA ARG A 54 -10.43 -17.53 5.68
C ARG A 54 -10.07 -17.79 4.23
N VAL A 55 -8.88 -18.34 4.01
CA VAL A 55 -8.40 -18.73 2.68
C VAL A 55 -8.56 -20.24 2.55
N HIS A 56 -9.16 -20.68 1.46
CA HIS A 56 -9.18 -22.09 1.07
C HIS A 56 -8.38 -22.22 -0.21
N ALA A 57 -7.25 -22.91 -0.15
CA ALA A 57 -6.38 -23.13 -1.30
C ALA A 57 -6.22 -24.63 -1.53
N SER A 58 -6.22 -25.03 -2.79
CA SER A 58 -5.84 -26.37 -3.21
C SER A 58 -4.67 -26.25 -4.16
N ILE A 59 -3.56 -26.91 -3.81
CA ILE A 59 -2.31 -26.86 -4.54
C ILE A 59 -2.11 -28.22 -5.19
N HIS A 60 -1.98 -28.23 -6.51
CA HIS A 60 -1.70 -29.44 -7.28
C HIS A 60 -0.33 -29.28 -7.95
N PRO A 61 0.66 -30.11 -7.60
CA PRO A 61 1.97 -30.05 -8.23
C PRO A 61 1.87 -30.48 -9.69
N VAL A 62 2.51 -29.73 -10.59
CA VAL A 62 2.67 -30.13 -11.98
C VAL A 62 3.65 -31.30 -12.01
N GLN A 63 3.20 -32.46 -12.49
CA GLN A 63 4.01 -33.69 -12.48
C GLN A 63 4.70 -33.93 -13.81
N GLN A 64 4.07 -33.52 -14.91
CA GLN A 64 4.50 -33.84 -16.25
C GLN A 64 4.19 -32.69 -17.20
N PHE A 65 5.01 -32.52 -18.22
CA PHE A 65 4.77 -31.57 -19.31
C PHE A 65 5.23 -32.17 -20.66
N LEU A 66 4.70 -31.58 -21.74
CA LEU A 66 5.02 -31.91 -23.13
C LEU A 66 5.55 -30.65 -23.79
N THR A 67 6.72 -30.72 -24.43
CA THR A 67 7.34 -29.56 -25.08
C THR A 67 6.70 -29.25 -26.45
N ASN A 68 6.06 -30.24 -27.08
CA ASN A 68 5.32 -30.11 -28.35
C ASN A 68 4.24 -31.21 -28.47
N LYS A 69 3.29 -31.04 -29.41
CA LYS A 69 2.13 -31.94 -29.59
C LYS A 69 2.46 -33.42 -29.85
N THR A 70 3.69 -33.72 -30.26
CA THR A 70 4.16 -35.07 -30.62
C THR A 70 5.45 -35.48 -29.90
N GLY A 71 5.89 -34.74 -28.88
CA GLY A 71 7.14 -35.02 -28.19
C GLY A 71 7.02 -35.97 -27.01
N ASN A 72 8.17 -36.16 -26.38
CA ASN A 72 8.29 -37.00 -25.21
C ASN A 72 7.69 -36.30 -23.98
N VAL A 73 6.98 -37.08 -23.15
CA VAL A 73 6.50 -36.63 -21.85
C VAL A 73 7.70 -36.52 -20.91
N HIS A 74 7.90 -35.35 -20.34
CA HIS A 74 8.95 -35.11 -19.35
C HIS A 74 8.35 -35.09 -17.95
N THR A 75 8.92 -35.88 -17.04
CA THR A 75 8.53 -35.87 -15.62
C THR A 75 9.30 -34.76 -14.91
N ILE A 76 8.57 -33.88 -14.22
CA ILE A 76 9.17 -32.78 -13.46
C ILE A 76 9.75 -33.35 -12.17
N THR A 77 11.07 -33.22 -12.03
CA THR A 77 11.74 -33.48 -10.76
C THR A 77 11.91 -32.14 -10.04
N HIS A 78 11.32 -32.00 -8.85
CA HIS A 78 11.36 -30.77 -8.02
C HIS A 78 12.78 -30.38 -7.53
N LYS A 79 13.82 -31.02 -8.06
CA LYS A 79 15.24 -30.71 -7.79
C LYS A 79 15.81 -29.67 -8.75
N GLN A 80 15.09 -29.37 -9.85
CA GLN A 80 15.49 -28.39 -10.85
C GLN A 80 14.30 -27.48 -11.19
N PRO A 81 14.53 -26.17 -11.37
CA PRO A 81 13.49 -25.21 -11.76
C PRO A 81 12.91 -25.53 -13.14
N LEU A 82 11.63 -25.19 -13.37
CA LEU A 82 10.91 -25.55 -14.59
C LEU A 82 11.49 -24.83 -15.83
N GLU A 83 12.00 -23.63 -15.61
CA GLU A 83 12.67 -22.78 -16.59
C GLU A 83 13.81 -23.53 -17.30
N VAL A 84 14.53 -24.38 -16.57
CA VAL A 84 15.64 -25.20 -17.14
C VAL A 84 15.14 -26.25 -18.12
N PHE A 85 13.89 -26.68 -18.03
CA PHE A 85 13.34 -27.67 -18.95
C PHE A 85 12.70 -27.03 -20.19
N VAL A 86 12.16 -25.82 -20.05
CA VAL A 86 11.48 -25.10 -21.12
C VAL A 86 12.45 -24.25 -21.94
N GLU A 87 13.37 -23.57 -21.28
CA GLU A 87 14.17 -22.48 -21.89
C GLU A 87 15.64 -22.88 -22.11
N ARG A 88 16.03 -24.10 -21.79
CA ARG A 88 17.43 -24.52 -21.97
C ARG A 88 17.80 -24.55 -23.45
N GLU A 89 18.61 -23.59 -23.82
CA GLU A 89 19.23 -23.52 -25.14
C GLU A 89 20.58 -24.24 -25.15
N LYS A 90 20.97 -24.77 -26.32
CA LYS A 90 22.33 -25.25 -26.52
C LYS A 90 23.23 -24.04 -26.63
N VAL A 91 24.20 -23.91 -25.74
CA VAL A 91 25.23 -22.88 -25.87
C VAL A 91 26.08 -23.21 -27.11
N PRO A 92 26.07 -22.38 -28.17
CA PRO A 92 26.98 -22.57 -29.29
C PRO A 92 28.41 -22.29 -28.79
N MET A 93 29.30 -23.28 -28.93
CA MET A 93 30.71 -23.08 -28.65
C MET A 93 31.35 -22.31 -29.80
N ASP A 94 31.39 -20.98 -29.68
CA ASP A 94 32.15 -20.11 -30.57
C ASP A 94 33.44 -19.63 -29.88
N LEU A 95 34.49 -19.40 -30.66
CA LEU A 95 35.83 -19.02 -30.21
C LEU A 95 35.86 -17.69 -29.44
N LEU A 96 34.78 -16.90 -29.50
CA LEU A 96 34.59 -15.65 -28.76
C LEU A 96 34.39 -15.84 -27.25
N MET A 97 34.12 -17.05 -26.74
CA MET A 97 34.00 -17.31 -25.29
C MET A 97 35.32 -17.69 -24.59
N ARG A 98 36.47 -17.58 -25.28
CA ARG A 98 37.81 -17.66 -24.65
C ARG A 98 38.32 -16.25 -24.34
N MET A 99 38.10 -15.78 -23.11
CA MET A 99 38.92 -14.74 -22.50
C MET A 99 39.36 -15.20 -21.12
#